data_AF-A0A8S3S589-F1
#
_entry.id   AF-A0A8S3S589-F1
#
_cell.length_a   1.000
_cell.length_b   1.000
_cell.length_c   1.000
_cell.angle_alpha   90.00
_cell.angle_beta   90.00
_cell.angle_gamma   90.00
#
_symmetry.space_group_name_H-M   'P 1'
#
loop_
_entity.id
_entity.type
_entity.pdbx_description
1 polymer ?
#
loop_
_entity_poly.entity_id
_entity_poly.type
_entity_poly.pdbx_seq_one_letter_code
_entity_poly.pdbx_strand_id
1 'polypeptide(L)'
;MNLCNYAKVILARSTKEPETLKWWNDQPNKENKILVHVPNHSQNINVRARYENYHAFMHSYPKMHIPLQEFKSRIPRLQNYLSNAKYWKNNNKTGEKSIFLEKHNLLNWCKLSEAEKKRHKKENCEKCTSEIFYASLHKYTTPSTIEVSNLCEELTKKVCENSKAKNVTKATKILHTLEPFIEHKLDMNIKETACKLYDLTKKLTSDEKQKRIHTIVSKSTERIAKILNKENEEINFLASNKSYNEYERERLHTFFESKSKAKKNLAKRFKDESERKLKKRSSVGNLSKYTFNKEEFLNELKDHPKTVPINWNEWSRKYRVKNVQGIQPANGGQVLIEFAKSQGIDVFNYNTEKRMSGRDYFRRVRRSRHLITKRLRVPVPKSAKKKLKQKYKTEN
;
A
#
# COMPACT_ATOMS: atom_id res chain seq x y z
N MET A 1 -20.28 14.96 42.88
CA MET A 1 -20.41 16.42 43.14
C MET A 1 -19.84 16.71 44.51
N ASN A 2 -18.67 17.35 44.56
CA ASN A 2 -17.85 17.49 45.78
C ASN A 2 -18.39 18.51 46.79
N LEU A 3 -19.62 18.99 46.60
CA LEU A 3 -20.22 20.01 47.42
C LEU A 3 -20.63 19.48 48.81
N CYS A 4 -20.55 20.33 49.82
CA CYS A 4 -21.20 20.10 51.12
C CYS A 4 -22.67 19.73 50.95
N ASN A 5 -23.20 18.81 51.77
CA ASN A 5 -24.59 18.37 51.65
C ASN A 5 -25.58 19.53 51.86
N TYR A 6 -25.32 20.41 52.82
CA TYR A 6 -26.06 21.67 52.98
C TYR A 6 -25.94 22.57 51.75
N ALA A 7 -24.75 22.69 51.15
CA ALA A 7 -24.59 23.48 49.92
C ALA A 7 -25.42 22.88 48.77
N LYS A 8 -25.44 21.55 48.59
CA LYS A 8 -26.23 20.88 47.55
C LYS A 8 -27.71 21.23 47.66
N VAL A 9 -28.28 21.12 48.87
CA VAL A 9 -29.71 21.36 49.11
C VAL A 9 -30.05 22.84 49.03
N ILE A 10 -29.27 23.70 49.70
CA ILE A 10 -29.53 25.14 49.74
C ILE A 10 -29.40 25.77 48.35
N LEU A 11 -28.38 25.40 47.56
CA LEU A 11 -28.21 25.91 46.19
C LEU A 11 -29.36 25.49 45.25
N ALA A 12 -29.94 24.30 45.46
CA ALA A 12 -30.89 23.71 44.53
C ALA A 12 -32.37 23.98 44.89
N ARG A 13 -32.68 24.10 46.19
CA ARG A 13 -34.06 24.08 46.72
C ARG A 13 -34.46 25.25 47.61
N SER A 14 -33.55 26.12 48.02
CA SER A 14 -33.86 27.27 48.91
C SER A 14 -35.03 28.14 48.45
N THR A 15 -35.33 28.17 47.15
CA THR A 15 -36.44 28.94 46.58
C THR A 15 -37.68 28.12 46.23
N LYS A 16 -37.77 26.85 46.63
CA LYS A 16 -38.90 25.95 46.30
C LYS A 16 -39.63 25.40 47.54
N GLU A 17 -39.11 25.64 48.74
CA GLU A 17 -39.70 25.10 49.98
C GLU A 17 -40.62 26.14 50.65
N PRO A 18 -41.92 25.87 50.78
CA PRO A 18 -42.90 26.82 51.32
C PRO A 18 -42.60 27.18 52.77
N GLU A 19 -42.06 26.26 53.57
CA GLU A 19 -41.67 26.52 54.96
C GLU A 19 -40.46 27.45 55.07
N THR A 20 -39.51 27.32 54.14
CA THR A 20 -38.38 28.25 54.04
C THR A 20 -38.91 29.65 53.71
N LEU A 21 -39.83 29.76 52.75
CA LEU A 21 -40.46 31.03 52.36
C LEU A 21 -41.34 31.65 53.46
N LYS A 22 -42.05 30.83 54.26
CA LYS A 22 -42.78 31.30 55.45
C LYS A 22 -41.83 31.85 56.51
N TRP A 23 -40.76 31.11 56.82
CA TRP A 23 -39.70 31.60 57.71
C TRP A 23 -39.10 32.93 57.22
N TRP A 24 -38.96 33.14 55.90
CA TRP A 24 -38.54 34.44 55.34
C TRP A 24 -39.54 35.57 55.63
N ASN A 25 -40.84 35.31 55.56
CA ASN A 25 -41.87 36.30 55.84
C ASN A 25 -42.04 36.58 57.34
N ASP A 26 -41.74 35.59 58.19
CA ASP A 26 -41.98 35.64 59.64
C ASP A 26 -40.79 36.17 60.46
N GLN A 27 -39.65 36.51 59.84
CA GLN A 27 -38.50 37.11 60.54
C GLN A 27 -38.78 38.59 60.89
N PRO A 28 -38.97 38.96 62.17
CA PRO A 28 -39.19 40.34 62.56
C PRO A 28 -37.83 41.08 62.58
N ASN A 29 -37.72 42.16 61.81
CA ASN A 29 -36.65 43.16 61.87
C ASN A 29 -35.19 42.67 61.75
N LYS A 30 -34.61 42.80 60.56
CA LYS A 30 -33.22 43.29 60.43
C LYS A 30 -33.13 44.37 59.35
N GLU A 31 -32.47 45.46 59.72
CA GLU A 31 -32.43 46.81 59.14
C GLU A 31 -31.89 46.96 57.70
N ASN A 32 -31.86 45.90 56.90
CA ASN A 32 -31.59 46.03 55.47
C ASN A 32 -32.78 45.49 54.70
N LYS A 33 -33.63 46.41 54.24
CA LYS A 33 -34.57 46.16 53.13
C LYS A 33 -33.74 45.82 51.89
N ILE A 34 -33.21 44.61 51.82
CA ILE A 34 -33.06 43.94 50.55
C ILE A 34 -34.52 43.70 50.13
N LEU A 35 -34.97 44.40 49.09
CA LEU A 35 -36.22 44.11 48.40
C LEU A 35 -36.13 42.67 47.87
N VAL A 36 -36.33 41.70 48.75
CA VAL A 36 -36.48 40.30 48.40
C VAL A 36 -37.86 40.22 47.78
N HIS A 37 -37.90 40.27 46.45
CA HIS A 37 -39.12 39.96 45.72
C HIS A 37 -39.43 38.49 46.00
N VAL A 38 -40.28 38.23 46.99
CA VAL A 38 -40.76 36.89 47.32
C VAL A 38 -41.52 36.39 46.08
N PRO A 39 -41.02 35.37 45.37
CA PRO A 39 -41.68 34.94 44.15
C PRO A 39 -42.91 34.13 44.56
N ASN A 40 -44.09 34.62 44.20
CA ASN A 40 -45.31 33.81 44.16
C ASN A 40 -45.02 32.49 43.45
N HIS A 41 -45.53 31.37 44.01
CA HIS A 41 -45.38 29.98 43.57
C HIS A 41 -45.20 29.79 42.06
N SER A 42 -43.97 30.04 41.60
CA SER A 42 -43.61 29.96 40.19
C SER A 42 -42.40 29.07 40.10
N GLN A 43 -42.55 27.98 39.36
CA GLN A 43 -41.45 27.08 39.04
C GLN A 43 -40.34 27.80 38.24
N ASN A 44 -40.58 29.05 37.79
CA ASN A 44 -39.74 29.88 36.94
C ASN A 44 -39.14 31.11 37.66
N ILE A 45 -38.60 30.93 38.87
CA ILE A 45 -37.78 31.99 39.50
C ILE A 45 -36.48 32.17 38.69
N ASN A 46 -36.22 33.41 38.25
CA ASN A 46 -35.00 33.80 37.54
C ASN A 46 -33.75 33.40 38.35
N VAL A 47 -32.75 32.82 37.69
CA VAL A 47 -31.49 32.38 38.30
C VAL A 47 -30.80 33.51 39.06
N ARG A 48 -30.93 34.77 38.61
CA ARG A 48 -30.38 35.94 39.29
C ARG A 48 -31.04 36.19 40.66
N ALA A 49 -32.37 36.15 40.72
CA ALA A 49 -33.11 36.30 41.97
C ALA A 49 -32.80 35.15 42.96
N ARG A 50 -32.64 33.92 42.46
CA ARG A 50 -32.17 32.79 43.28
C ARG A 50 -30.77 33.02 43.85
N TYR A 51 -29.89 33.65 43.07
CA TYR A 51 -28.54 33.97 43.52
C TYR A 51 -28.55 35.05 44.60
N GLU A 52 -29.34 36.10 44.43
CA GLU A 52 -29.44 37.19 45.41
C GLU A 52 -29.90 36.67 46.78
N ASN A 53 -30.88 35.77 46.80
CA ASN A 53 -31.33 35.10 48.03
C ASN A 53 -30.24 34.23 48.66
N TYR A 54 -29.52 33.47 47.83
CA TYR A 54 -28.39 32.66 48.30
C TYR A 54 -27.23 33.53 48.82
N HIS A 55 -26.92 34.62 48.13
CA HIS A 55 -25.85 35.56 48.46
C HIS A 55 -26.14 36.25 49.79
N ALA A 56 -27.37 36.74 49.99
CA ALA A 56 -27.79 37.36 51.26
C ALA A 56 -27.52 36.45 52.47
N PHE A 57 -27.63 35.14 52.29
CA PHE A 57 -27.45 34.17 53.36
C PHE A 57 -26.00 33.67 53.52
N MET A 58 -25.35 33.33 52.40
CA MET A 58 -24.03 32.69 52.42
C MET A 58 -22.86 33.67 52.37
N HIS A 59 -23.09 34.96 52.11
CA HIS A 59 -22.03 35.97 52.12
C HIS A 59 -21.33 36.05 53.51
N SER A 60 -22.09 35.86 54.60
CA SER A 60 -21.54 35.78 55.96
C SER A 60 -20.69 34.53 56.22
N TYR A 61 -20.66 33.57 55.29
CA TYR A 61 -19.89 32.32 55.39
C TYR A 61 -19.01 32.14 54.15
N PRO A 62 -17.85 32.84 54.05
CA PRO A 62 -17.02 32.85 52.84
C PRO A 62 -16.60 31.46 52.35
N LYS A 63 -16.40 30.50 53.28
CA LYS A 63 -16.04 29.11 52.96
C LYS A 63 -17.16 28.33 52.24
N MET A 64 -18.39 28.81 52.27
CA MET A 64 -19.58 28.21 51.66
C MET A 64 -20.16 29.05 50.52
N HIS A 65 -19.69 30.28 50.35
CA HIS A 65 -20.11 31.22 49.31
C HIS A 65 -19.59 30.82 47.92
N ILE A 66 -20.39 31.09 46.88
CA ILE A 66 -20.11 30.75 45.49
C ILE A 66 -20.34 31.99 44.61
N PRO A 67 -19.46 32.31 43.64
CA PRO A 67 -19.68 33.38 42.67
C PRO A 67 -20.87 33.12 41.74
N LEU A 68 -21.53 34.17 41.25
CA LEU A 68 -22.71 34.09 40.37
C LEU A 68 -22.51 33.19 39.14
N GLN A 69 -21.35 33.23 38.50
CA GLN A 69 -21.07 32.41 37.31
C GLN A 69 -21.06 30.92 37.62
N GLU A 70 -20.47 30.57 38.76
CA GLU A 70 -20.41 29.19 39.23
C GLU A 70 -21.77 28.72 39.77
N PHE A 71 -22.54 29.62 40.37
CA PHE A 71 -23.93 29.36 40.76
C PHE A 71 -24.79 29.02 39.53
N LYS A 72 -24.72 29.82 38.47
CA LYS A 72 -25.45 29.59 37.20
C LYS A 72 -25.11 28.24 36.58
N SER A 73 -23.85 27.86 36.54
CA SER A 73 -23.42 26.60 35.91
C SER A 73 -23.79 25.36 36.73
N ARG A 74 -23.84 25.47 38.06
CA ARG A 74 -24.08 24.32 38.96
C ARG A 74 -25.57 24.04 39.24
N ILE A 75 -26.45 25.05 39.23
CA ILE A 75 -27.88 24.88 39.56
C ILE A 75 -28.58 23.78 38.76
N PRO A 76 -28.52 23.74 37.41
CA PRO A 76 -29.33 22.77 36.65
C PRO A 76 -28.97 21.33 36.98
N ARG A 77 -27.66 21.06 37.19
CA ARG A 77 -27.15 19.75 37.57
C ARG A 77 -27.59 19.36 38.97
N LEU A 78 -27.51 20.29 39.92
CA LEU A 78 -27.93 20.06 41.30
C LEU A 78 -29.44 19.85 41.43
N GLN A 79 -30.24 20.61 40.68
CA GLN A 79 -31.69 20.45 40.64
C GLN A 79 -32.08 19.09 40.06
N ASN A 80 -31.48 18.70 38.93
CA ASN A 80 -31.72 17.37 38.36
C ASN A 80 -31.31 16.25 39.35
N TYR A 81 -30.18 16.42 40.03
CA TYR A 81 -29.69 15.46 41.03
C TYR A 81 -30.67 15.26 42.20
N LEU A 82 -31.17 16.34 42.79
CA LEU A 82 -32.10 16.26 43.90
C LEU A 82 -33.53 15.87 43.46
N SER A 83 -33.93 16.22 42.24
CA SER A 83 -35.27 15.91 41.74
C SER A 83 -35.40 14.45 41.28
N ASN A 84 -34.42 13.90 40.57
CA ASN A 84 -34.56 12.61 39.91
C ASN A 84 -34.22 11.43 40.84
N ALA A 85 -35.15 10.48 41.00
CA ALA A 85 -35.02 9.33 41.89
C ALA A 85 -33.86 8.38 41.50
N LYS A 86 -33.45 8.37 40.22
CA LYS A 86 -32.38 7.49 39.71
C LYS A 86 -31.00 7.74 40.32
N TYR A 87 -30.80 8.90 40.94
CA TYR A 87 -29.52 9.28 41.56
C TYR A 87 -29.40 8.90 43.04
N TRP A 88 -30.41 8.21 43.56
CA TRP A 88 -30.52 7.76 44.95
C TRP A 88 -30.45 6.23 44.99
N LYS A 89 -29.95 5.65 46.08
CA LYS A 89 -29.89 4.18 46.20
C LYS A 89 -31.29 3.58 46.01
N ASN A 90 -31.33 2.42 45.34
CA ASN A 90 -32.56 1.69 45.05
C ASN A 90 -33.66 2.55 44.41
N ASN A 91 -33.29 3.56 43.60
CA ASN A 91 -34.23 4.53 43.01
C ASN A 91 -35.14 5.22 44.05
N ASN A 92 -34.61 5.51 45.24
CA ASN A 92 -35.34 6.14 46.34
C ASN A 92 -36.54 5.33 46.88
N LYS A 93 -36.57 4.01 46.68
CA LYS A 93 -37.64 3.14 47.25
C LYS A 93 -37.72 3.20 48.78
N THR A 94 -36.61 3.50 49.45
CA THR A 94 -36.47 3.60 50.91
C THR A 94 -36.79 4.98 51.48
N GLY A 95 -37.14 5.97 50.64
CA GLY A 95 -37.43 7.33 51.09
C GLY A 95 -36.20 8.15 51.52
N GLU A 96 -34.98 7.68 51.28
CA GLU A 96 -33.73 8.34 51.67
C GLU A 96 -33.62 9.79 51.18
N LYS A 97 -34.22 10.11 50.04
CA LYS A 97 -34.26 11.47 49.49
C LYS A 97 -35.02 12.44 50.39
N SER A 98 -36.21 12.08 50.91
CA SER A 98 -36.97 13.00 51.76
C SER A 98 -36.22 13.26 53.06
N ILE A 99 -35.67 12.21 53.67
CA ILE A 99 -34.86 12.29 54.90
C ILE A 99 -33.62 13.16 54.69
N PHE A 100 -32.91 12.98 53.58
CA PHE A 100 -31.74 13.80 53.26
C PHE A 100 -32.08 15.28 53.09
N LEU A 101 -33.17 15.57 52.39
CA LEU A 101 -33.64 16.92 52.11
C LEU A 101 -34.10 17.63 53.36
N GLU A 102 -34.86 16.95 54.21
CA GLU A 102 -35.31 17.46 55.50
C GLU A 102 -34.12 17.80 56.40
N LYS A 103 -33.15 16.88 56.52
CA LYS A 103 -31.97 17.10 57.36
C LYS A 103 -31.09 18.27 56.90
N HIS A 104 -30.87 18.42 55.60
CA HIS A 104 -29.92 19.40 55.05
C HIS A 104 -30.59 20.68 54.49
N ASN A 105 -31.85 20.95 54.87
CA ASN A 105 -32.57 22.14 54.45
C ASN A 105 -32.00 23.44 55.09
N LEU A 106 -32.49 24.59 54.60
CA LEU A 106 -32.03 25.89 55.07
C LEU A 106 -32.40 26.14 56.55
N LEU A 107 -33.58 25.67 56.98
CA LEU A 107 -34.06 25.84 58.35
C LEU A 107 -33.15 25.16 59.37
N ASN A 108 -32.75 23.91 59.09
CA ASN A 108 -31.83 23.16 59.94
C ASN A 108 -30.44 23.76 59.92
N TRP A 109 -29.99 24.29 58.77
CA TRP A 109 -28.76 25.06 58.73
C TRP A 109 -28.84 26.30 59.64
N CYS A 110 -29.95 27.04 59.66
CA CYS A 110 -30.13 28.19 60.54
C CYS A 110 -30.05 27.82 62.03
N LYS A 111 -30.56 26.64 62.41
CA LYS A 111 -30.50 26.10 63.78
C LYS A 111 -29.10 25.68 64.24
N LEU A 112 -28.14 25.48 63.33
CA LEU A 112 -26.76 25.14 63.71
C LEU A 112 -26.08 26.30 64.45
N SER A 113 -25.22 25.96 65.41
CA SER A 113 -24.37 26.94 66.09
C SER A 113 -23.36 27.59 65.12
N GLU A 114 -22.88 28.79 65.42
CA GLU A 114 -21.88 29.46 64.55
C GLU A 114 -20.58 28.68 64.40
N ALA A 115 -20.15 28.02 65.49
CA ALA A 115 -18.97 27.15 65.48
C ALA A 115 -19.14 26.00 64.49
N GLU A 116 -20.34 25.42 64.39
CA GLU A 116 -20.64 24.35 63.46
C GLU A 116 -20.74 24.85 62.02
N LYS A 117 -21.40 25.99 61.78
CA LYS A 117 -21.49 26.61 60.46
C LYS A 117 -20.09 26.89 59.88
N LYS A 118 -19.14 27.35 60.71
CA LYS A 118 -17.73 27.59 60.32
C LYS A 118 -16.93 26.32 59.99
N ARG A 119 -17.36 25.14 60.44
CA ARG A 119 -16.73 23.84 60.13
C ARG A 119 -17.12 23.30 58.76
N HIS A 120 -18.19 23.81 58.16
CA HIS A 120 -18.57 23.42 56.81
C HIS A 120 -17.74 24.18 55.76
N LYS A 121 -17.31 23.45 54.72
CA LYS A 121 -16.59 23.99 53.56
C LYS A 121 -17.37 23.68 52.29
N LYS A 122 -17.34 24.58 51.30
CA LYS A 122 -18.03 24.45 50.02
C LYS A 122 -17.78 23.09 49.38
N GLU A 123 -16.51 22.67 49.32
CA GLU A 123 -16.10 21.39 48.75
C GLU A 123 -15.39 20.52 49.79
N ASN A 124 -15.52 19.19 49.67
CA ASN A 124 -14.87 18.21 50.54
C ASN A 124 -15.12 18.45 52.03
N CYS A 125 -16.38 18.68 52.39
CA CYS A 125 -16.78 18.96 53.77
C CYS A 125 -16.66 17.71 54.65
N GLU A 126 -15.59 17.63 55.44
CA GLU A 126 -15.30 16.53 56.39
C GLU A 126 -16.50 16.17 57.28
N LYS A 127 -17.20 17.18 57.83
CA LYS A 127 -18.40 16.96 58.67
C LYS A 127 -19.57 16.31 57.93
N CYS A 128 -19.70 16.54 56.62
CA CYS A 128 -20.74 15.91 55.81
C CYS A 128 -20.32 14.53 55.27
N THR A 129 -19.01 14.28 55.19
CA THR A 129 -18.45 12.98 54.77
C THR A 129 -18.29 11.99 55.91
N SER A 130 -18.23 12.46 57.15
CA SER A 130 -18.19 11.60 58.35
C SER A 130 -19.56 10.97 58.68
N GLU A 131 -20.66 11.49 58.14
CA GLU A 131 -21.99 10.89 58.31
C GLU A 131 -22.13 9.65 57.42
N ILE A 132 -21.78 8.48 57.97
CA ILE A 132 -21.69 7.18 57.29
C ILE A 132 -22.90 6.89 56.36
N PHE A 133 -24.11 7.24 56.82
CA PHE A 133 -25.35 7.02 56.09
C PHE A 133 -25.42 7.79 54.76
N TYR A 134 -25.02 9.08 54.75
CA TYR A 134 -25.08 9.95 53.58
C TYR A 134 -23.77 10.03 52.81
N ALA A 135 -22.65 9.72 53.46
CA ALA A 135 -21.34 9.64 52.83
C ALA A 135 -21.34 8.61 51.70
N SER A 136 -21.94 7.43 51.92
CA SER A 136 -22.03 6.35 50.93
C SER A 136 -22.99 6.61 49.76
N LEU A 137 -24.01 7.48 49.96
CA LEU A 137 -24.97 7.89 48.93
C LEU A 137 -24.40 8.91 47.94
N HIS A 138 -23.39 9.65 48.39
CA HIS A 138 -22.82 10.77 47.68
C HIS A 138 -21.30 10.64 47.53
N LYS A 139 -20.76 9.42 47.68
CA LYS A 139 -19.33 9.12 47.56
C LYS A 139 -18.83 9.68 46.23
N TYR A 140 -17.65 10.29 46.38
CA TYR A 140 -16.94 11.05 45.38
C TYR A 140 -16.81 10.31 44.06
N THR A 141 -16.70 11.12 43.02
CA THR A 141 -15.80 10.89 41.90
C THR A 141 -14.73 9.88 42.33
N THR A 142 -14.88 8.62 41.93
CA THR A 142 -13.87 7.58 42.14
C THR A 142 -12.52 8.11 41.63
N PRO A 143 -11.37 7.64 42.16
CA PRO A 143 -10.06 7.98 41.59
C PRO A 143 -10.06 7.85 40.06
N SER A 144 -10.73 6.81 39.54
CA SER A 144 -10.95 6.62 38.11
C SER A 144 -11.73 7.74 37.41
N THR A 145 -12.72 8.36 38.03
CA THR A 145 -13.44 9.50 37.42
C THR A 145 -12.68 10.82 37.51
N ILE A 146 -11.81 11.00 38.51
CA ILE A 146 -10.89 12.15 38.59
C ILE A 146 -9.82 12.01 37.51
N GLU A 147 -9.24 10.82 37.37
CA GLU A 147 -8.33 10.48 36.28
C GLU A 147 -8.98 10.70 34.91
N VAL A 148 -10.22 10.22 34.71
CA VAL A 148 -10.97 10.47 33.46
C VAL A 148 -11.20 11.96 33.23
N SER A 149 -11.58 12.74 34.26
CA SER A 149 -11.76 14.20 34.12
C SER A 149 -10.45 14.89 33.73
N ASN A 150 -9.34 14.54 34.38
CA ASN A 150 -8.02 15.10 34.09
C ASN A 150 -7.55 14.73 32.68
N LEU A 151 -7.75 13.47 32.26
CA LEU A 151 -7.46 13.02 30.89
C LEU A 151 -8.34 13.75 29.87
N CYS A 152 -9.62 13.98 30.17
CA CYS A 152 -10.51 14.76 29.31
C CYS A 152 -10.07 16.22 29.22
N GLU A 153 -9.62 16.84 30.32
CA GLU A 153 -9.10 18.20 30.33
C GLU A 153 -7.79 18.32 29.54
N GLU A 154 -6.87 17.36 29.71
CA GLU A 154 -5.61 17.30 28.98
C GLU A 154 -5.84 17.09 27.48
N LEU A 155 -6.75 16.18 27.12
CA LEU A 155 -7.22 16.00 25.74
C LEU A 155 -7.82 17.28 25.16
N THR A 156 -8.69 17.94 25.93
CA THR A 156 -9.35 19.17 25.49
C THR A 156 -8.32 20.28 25.24
N LYS A 157 -7.30 20.42 26.12
CA LYS A 157 -6.20 21.37 25.92
C LYS A 157 -5.40 21.05 24.67
N LYS A 158 -4.98 19.79 24.48
CA LYS A 158 -4.22 19.36 23.28
C LYS A 158 -5.03 19.56 21.99
N VAL A 159 -6.34 19.31 22.01
CA VAL A 159 -7.23 19.55 20.86
C VAL A 159 -7.39 21.05 20.59
N CYS A 160 -7.59 21.87 21.62
CA CYS A 160 -7.69 23.33 21.49
C CYS A 160 -6.39 23.98 20.98
N GLU A 161 -5.23 23.53 21.43
CA GLU A 161 -3.93 23.97 20.94
C GLU A 161 -3.74 23.62 19.45
N ASN A 162 -4.06 22.38 19.08
CA ASN A 162 -4.02 21.91 17.69
C ASN A 162 -5.07 22.60 16.79
N SER A 163 -6.12 23.16 17.38
CA SER A 163 -7.18 23.86 16.65
C SER A 163 -6.76 25.22 16.08
N LYS A 164 -5.60 25.76 16.49
CA LYS A 164 -5.05 27.02 15.99
C LYS A 164 -4.26 26.87 14.67
N ALA A 165 -4.05 25.63 14.18
CA ALA A 165 -3.32 25.36 12.94
C ALA A 165 -4.23 25.40 11.68
N LYS A 166 -3.63 25.63 10.48
CA LYS A 166 -4.34 25.69 9.18
C LYS A 166 -5.11 24.39 8.85
N ASN A 167 -6.22 24.54 8.13
CA ASN A 167 -7.36 23.60 8.04
C ASN A 167 -7.03 22.12 7.76
N VAL A 168 -6.17 21.80 6.79
CA VAL A 168 -5.91 20.39 6.39
C VAL A 168 -5.04 19.65 7.43
N THR A 169 -4.10 20.34 8.05
CA THR A 169 -3.25 19.82 9.14
C THR A 169 -3.93 19.78 10.51
N LYS A 170 -5.07 20.46 10.66
CA LYS A 170 -5.83 20.54 11.92
C LYS A 170 -6.57 19.23 12.21
N ALA A 171 -7.28 18.71 11.22
CA ALA A 171 -8.03 17.45 11.36
C ALA A 171 -7.10 16.25 11.63
N THR A 172 -5.95 16.17 10.93
CA THR A 172 -4.98 15.10 11.11
C THR A 172 -4.32 15.13 12.49
N LYS A 173 -3.99 16.32 13.01
CA LYS A 173 -3.40 16.48 14.35
C LYS A 173 -4.40 16.15 15.46
N ILE A 174 -5.66 16.55 15.31
CA ILE A 174 -6.73 16.20 16.26
C ILE A 174 -6.95 14.68 16.26
N LEU A 175 -7.04 14.06 15.09
CA LEU A 175 -7.19 12.60 14.98
C LEU A 175 -6.02 11.85 15.62
N HIS A 176 -4.78 12.26 15.38
CA HIS A 176 -3.60 11.64 16.01
C HIS A 176 -3.57 11.82 17.54
N THR A 177 -4.22 12.86 18.07
CA THR A 177 -4.32 13.07 19.52
C THR A 177 -5.39 12.17 20.15
N LEU A 178 -6.47 11.86 19.41
CA LEU A 178 -7.60 11.06 19.89
C LEU A 178 -7.40 9.56 19.66
N GLU A 179 -6.64 9.17 18.64
CA GLU A 179 -6.41 7.77 18.23
C GLU A 179 -5.90 6.87 19.38
N PRO A 180 -4.87 7.26 20.16
CA PRO A 180 -4.36 6.41 21.25
C PRO A 180 -5.39 6.21 22.37
N PHE A 181 -6.22 7.22 22.62
CA PHE A 181 -7.25 7.16 23.66
C PHE A 181 -8.40 6.23 23.27
N ILE A 182 -8.81 6.30 22.01
CA ILE A 182 -9.89 5.46 21.48
C ILE A 182 -9.41 4.00 21.37
N GLU A 183 -8.18 3.76 20.93
CA GLU A 183 -7.58 2.42 20.89
C GLU A 183 -7.47 1.84 22.31
N HIS A 184 -6.98 2.58 23.30
CA HIS A 184 -6.77 2.05 24.65
C HIS A 184 -8.09 1.86 25.44
N LYS A 185 -9.12 2.68 25.23
CA LYS A 185 -10.36 2.62 26.03
C LYS A 185 -11.50 1.88 25.39
N LEU A 186 -11.58 1.89 24.06
CA LEU A 186 -12.66 1.25 23.31
C LEU A 186 -12.18 -0.02 22.60
N ASP A 187 -10.88 -0.31 22.63
CA ASP A 187 -10.27 -1.44 21.91
C ASP A 187 -10.62 -1.41 20.40
N MET A 188 -10.73 -0.19 19.87
CA MET A 188 -11.18 0.09 18.52
C MET A 188 -10.11 0.88 17.78
N ASN A 189 -9.61 0.31 16.68
CA ASN A 189 -8.79 1.05 15.74
C ASN A 189 -9.69 1.89 14.83
N ILE A 190 -9.60 3.22 14.96
CA ILE A 190 -10.42 4.19 14.21
C ILE A 190 -10.23 4.01 12.71
N LYS A 191 -9.00 3.77 12.25
CA LYS A 191 -8.71 3.58 10.82
C LYS A 191 -9.39 2.32 10.30
N GLU A 192 -9.39 1.24 11.07
CA GLU A 192 -10.04 -0.02 10.66
C GLU A 192 -11.56 0.10 10.65
N THR A 193 -12.15 0.75 11.64
CA THR A 193 -13.61 0.96 11.68
C THR A 193 -14.07 1.90 10.57
N ALA A 194 -13.35 2.99 10.32
CA ALA A 194 -13.62 3.87 9.19
C ALA A 194 -13.47 3.15 7.84
N CYS A 195 -12.44 2.30 7.69
CA CYS A 195 -12.27 1.50 6.47
C CYS A 195 -13.44 0.53 6.24
N LYS A 196 -13.97 -0.08 7.30
CA LYS A 196 -15.13 -0.98 7.24
C LYS A 196 -16.45 -0.24 6.97
N LEU A 197 -16.66 0.93 7.57
CA LEU A 197 -17.91 1.69 7.42
C LEU A 197 -18.08 2.34 6.05
N TYR A 198 -16.97 2.74 5.41
CA TYR A 198 -16.97 3.45 4.13
C TYR A 198 -16.48 2.59 2.96
N ASP A 199 -16.33 1.28 3.15
CA ASP A 199 -15.73 0.35 2.16
C ASP A 199 -14.42 0.87 1.55
N LEU A 200 -13.63 1.59 2.37
CA LEU A 200 -12.36 2.13 1.94
C LEU A 200 -11.32 1.03 2.06
N THR A 201 -10.72 0.67 0.92
CA THR A 201 -9.53 -0.18 0.94
C THR A 201 -8.43 0.53 1.72
N LYS A 202 -7.90 -0.13 2.77
CA LYS A 202 -6.72 0.37 3.51
C LYS A 202 -5.67 0.81 2.47
N LYS A 203 -5.17 2.03 2.61
CA LYS A 203 -4.11 2.56 1.74
C LYS A 203 -2.87 1.68 1.95
N LEU A 204 -2.70 0.71 1.04
CA LEU A 204 -1.54 -0.18 1.04
C LEU A 204 -0.27 0.66 1.02
N THR A 205 0.67 0.28 1.88
CA THR A 205 2.01 0.87 1.87
C THR A 205 2.68 0.60 0.51
N SER A 206 3.71 1.39 0.17
CA SER A 206 4.45 1.20 -1.09
C SER A 206 4.96 -0.24 -1.23
N ASP A 207 5.44 -0.81 -0.13
CA ASP A 207 5.99 -2.16 -0.07
C ASP A 207 4.92 -3.24 -0.23
N GLU A 208 3.75 -3.06 0.37
CA GLU A 208 2.62 -3.97 0.19
C GLU A 208 2.04 -3.91 -1.23
N LYS A 209 2.02 -2.72 -1.84
CA LYS A 209 1.67 -2.57 -3.25
C LYS A 209 2.68 -3.28 -4.14
N GLN A 210 3.98 -3.13 -3.88
CA GLN A 210 5.01 -3.85 -4.61
C GLN A 210 4.87 -5.36 -4.43
N LYS A 211 4.65 -5.87 -3.21
CA LYS A 211 4.42 -7.29 -2.95
C LYS A 211 3.17 -7.83 -3.65
N ARG A 212 2.06 -7.06 -3.67
CA ARG A 212 0.85 -7.42 -4.42
C ARG A 212 1.08 -7.42 -5.93
N ILE A 213 1.76 -6.41 -6.46
CA ILE A 213 2.13 -6.35 -7.87
C ILE A 213 3.02 -7.55 -8.22
N HIS A 214 4.02 -7.86 -7.39
CA HIS A 214 4.90 -9.01 -7.59
C HIS A 214 4.14 -10.34 -7.56
N THR A 215 3.19 -10.52 -6.63
CA THR A 215 2.36 -11.74 -6.58
C THR A 215 1.38 -11.83 -7.75
N ILE A 216 0.79 -10.71 -8.19
CA ILE A 216 -0.05 -10.67 -9.39
C ILE A 216 0.77 -11.00 -10.63
N VAL A 217 1.96 -10.41 -10.76
CA VAL A 217 2.90 -10.69 -11.85
C VAL A 217 3.30 -12.16 -11.80
N SER A 218 3.73 -12.70 -10.66
CA SER A 218 4.09 -14.12 -10.49
C SER A 218 2.95 -15.06 -10.89
N LYS A 219 1.73 -14.80 -10.41
CA LYS A 219 0.54 -15.61 -10.77
C LYS A 219 0.19 -15.47 -12.26
N SER A 220 0.37 -14.29 -12.85
CA SER A 220 0.17 -14.08 -14.28
C SER A 220 1.23 -14.80 -15.10
N THR A 221 2.50 -14.77 -14.68
CA THR A 221 3.60 -15.49 -15.35
C THR A 221 3.44 -16.99 -15.21
N GLU A 222 2.93 -17.51 -14.09
CA GLU A 222 2.61 -18.93 -13.94
C GLU A 222 1.43 -19.36 -14.82
N ARG A 223 0.38 -18.55 -14.90
CA ARG A 223 -0.75 -18.81 -15.81
C ARG A 223 -0.31 -18.77 -17.26
N ILE A 224 0.49 -17.77 -17.62
CA ILE A 224 1.10 -17.65 -18.94
C ILE A 224 1.97 -18.87 -19.19
N ALA A 225 2.92 -19.24 -18.32
CA ALA A 225 3.75 -20.44 -18.47
C ALA A 225 2.95 -21.73 -18.66
N LYS A 226 1.83 -21.90 -17.95
CA LYS A 226 0.90 -23.03 -18.15
C LYS A 226 0.22 -23.02 -19.53
N ILE A 227 -0.09 -21.84 -20.06
CA ILE A 227 -0.64 -21.64 -21.42
C ILE A 227 0.47 -21.83 -22.48
N LEU A 228 1.68 -21.36 -22.21
CA LEU A 228 2.88 -21.45 -23.04
C LEU A 228 3.42 -22.89 -23.20
N ASN A 229 3.13 -23.77 -22.25
CA ASN A 229 3.42 -25.21 -22.37
C ASN A 229 2.56 -25.91 -23.45
N LYS A 230 1.60 -25.21 -24.08
CA LYS A 230 0.89 -25.68 -25.28
C LYS A 230 1.50 -25.07 -26.56
N GLU A 231 2.32 -25.88 -27.23
CA GLU A 231 2.61 -25.93 -28.67
C GLU A 231 3.05 -24.68 -29.48
N ASN A 232 3.22 -23.48 -28.92
CA ASN A 232 3.63 -22.30 -29.73
C ASN A 232 4.89 -21.59 -29.24
N GLU A 233 6.04 -21.90 -29.83
CA GLU A 233 7.34 -21.25 -29.57
C GLU A 233 7.30 -19.71 -29.75
N GLU A 234 6.50 -19.20 -30.71
CA GLU A 234 6.37 -17.76 -30.98
C GLU A 234 5.62 -17.02 -29.86
N ILE A 235 4.60 -17.65 -29.29
CA ILE A 235 3.84 -17.10 -28.16
C ILE A 235 4.71 -17.14 -26.90
N ASN A 236 5.52 -18.20 -26.74
CA ASN A 236 6.46 -18.37 -25.63
C ASN A 236 7.51 -17.26 -25.58
N PHE A 237 8.08 -16.88 -26.72
CA PHE A 237 8.99 -15.75 -26.79
C PHE A 237 8.31 -14.44 -26.35
N LEU A 238 7.15 -14.12 -26.95
CA LEU A 238 6.45 -12.85 -26.73
C LEU A 238 5.95 -12.67 -25.29
N ALA A 239 5.64 -13.75 -24.58
CA ALA A 239 5.10 -13.69 -23.23
C ALA A 239 6.15 -13.93 -22.12
N SER A 240 7.39 -14.30 -22.47
CA SER A 240 8.45 -14.62 -21.50
C SER A 240 9.09 -13.39 -20.83
N ASN A 241 8.79 -12.17 -21.26
CA ASN A 241 9.47 -10.92 -20.87
C ASN A 241 11.01 -10.95 -21.02
N LYS A 242 11.59 -11.98 -21.63
CA LYS A 242 13.03 -12.08 -21.89
C LYS A 242 13.40 -11.13 -23.01
N SER A 243 14.58 -10.52 -22.89
CA SER A 243 15.12 -9.75 -24.01
C SER A 243 15.38 -10.69 -25.21
N TYR A 244 15.28 -10.18 -26.44
CA TYR A 244 15.56 -10.96 -27.65
C TYR A 244 16.94 -11.65 -27.59
N ASN A 245 17.95 -10.93 -27.08
CA ASN A 245 19.32 -11.45 -26.92
C ASN A 245 19.44 -12.57 -25.88
N GLU A 246 18.57 -12.59 -24.89
CA GLU A 246 18.54 -13.62 -23.85
C GLU A 246 17.81 -14.87 -24.34
N TYR A 247 16.64 -14.68 -24.96
CA TYR A 247 15.93 -15.76 -25.64
C TYR A 247 16.79 -16.41 -26.73
N GLU A 248 17.50 -15.63 -27.53
CA GLU A 248 18.36 -16.17 -28.57
C GLU A 248 19.57 -16.92 -28.00
N ARG A 249 20.12 -16.48 -26.86
CA ARG A 249 21.15 -17.24 -26.13
C ARG A 249 20.63 -18.57 -25.62
N GLU A 250 19.43 -18.60 -25.04
CA GLU A 250 18.80 -19.84 -24.57
C GLU A 250 18.46 -20.77 -25.74
N ARG A 251 17.86 -20.27 -26.82
CA ARG A 251 17.58 -21.05 -28.03
C ARG A 251 18.87 -21.66 -28.60
N LEU A 252 19.93 -20.87 -28.68
CA LEU A 252 21.23 -21.36 -29.11
C LEU A 252 21.82 -22.39 -28.14
N HIS A 253 21.65 -22.23 -26.83
CA HIS A 253 22.13 -23.18 -25.85
C HIS A 253 21.37 -24.51 -25.87
N THR A 254 20.04 -24.47 -26.03
CA THR A 254 19.17 -25.66 -26.01
C THR A 254 19.30 -26.48 -27.28
N PHE A 255 19.36 -25.84 -28.44
CA PHE A 255 19.31 -26.54 -29.73
C PHE A 255 20.65 -26.63 -30.46
N PHE A 256 21.66 -25.86 -30.05
CA PHE A 256 22.97 -25.87 -30.70
C PHE A 256 24.08 -26.20 -29.71
N GLU A 257 25.09 -26.92 -30.19
CA GLU A 257 26.28 -27.17 -29.40
C GLU A 257 27.11 -25.90 -29.20
N SER A 258 27.79 -25.80 -28.05
CA SER A 258 28.66 -24.66 -27.76
C SER A 258 29.84 -24.61 -28.74
N LYS A 259 30.36 -23.40 -29.01
CA LYS A 259 31.52 -23.22 -29.90
C LYS A 259 32.72 -24.08 -29.49
N SER A 260 32.92 -24.27 -28.18
CA SER A 260 33.98 -25.13 -27.64
C SER A 260 33.74 -26.60 -27.97
N LYS A 261 32.49 -27.08 -27.80
CA LYS A 261 32.11 -28.46 -28.12
C LYS A 261 32.19 -28.73 -29.63
N ALA A 262 31.74 -27.80 -30.46
CA ALA A 262 31.88 -27.87 -31.91
C ALA A 262 33.36 -27.97 -32.35
N LYS A 263 34.25 -27.16 -31.76
CA LYS A 263 35.70 -27.24 -32.02
C LYS A 263 36.29 -28.59 -31.61
N LYS A 264 35.91 -29.12 -30.44
CA LYS A 264 36.35 -30.44 -29.97
C LYS A 264 35.86 -31.56 -30.91
N ASN A 265 34.62 -31.50 -31.37
CA ASN A 265 34.06 -32.45 -32.33
C ASN A 265 34.77 -32.40 -33.68
N LEU A 266 35.09 -31.19 -34.17
CA LEU A 266 35.85 -31.00 -35.39
C LEU A 266 37.28 -31.57 -35.27
N ALA A 267 37.97 -31.28 -34.15
CA ALA A 267 39.32 -31.79 -33.89
C ALA A 267 39.35 -33.32 -33.76
N LYS A 268 38.36 -33.90 -33.06
CA LYS A 268 38.18 -35.35 -32.95
C LYS A 268 37.96 -35.97 -34.34
N ARG A 269 37.08 -35.36 -35.15
CA ARG A 269 36.83 -35.81 -36.51
C ARG A 269 38.07 -35.75 -37.39
N PHE A 270 38.89 -34.70 -37.30
CA PHE A 270 40.16 -34.65 -38.03
C PHE A 270 41.12 -35.76 -37.62
N LYS A 271 41.21 -36.07 -36.32
CA LYS A 271 41.99 -37.22 -35.83
C LYS A 271 41.45 -38.54 -36.37
N ASP A 272 40.14 -38.76 -36.27
CA ASP A 272 39.49 -39.98 -36.77
C ASP A 272 39.64 -40.12 -38.31
N GLU A 273 39.65 -39.01 -39.06
CA GLU A 273 39.94 -38.98 -40.50
C GLU A 273 41.42 -39.30 -40.80
N SER A 274 42.38 -38.83 -39.98
CA SER A 274 43.80 -39.16 -40.13
C SER A 274 44.13 -40.62 -39.78
N GLU A 275 43.44 -41.17 -38.77
CA GLU A 275 43.57 -42.56 -38.32
C GLU A 275 42.77 -43.54 -39.20
N ARG A 276 42.16 -43.07 -40.31
CA ARG A 276 41.30 -43.82 -41.23
C ARG A 276 40.08 -44.50 -40.58
N LYS A 277 39.74 -44.15 -39.34
CA LYS A 277 38.52 -44.62 -38.64
C LYS A 277 37.25 -44.02 -39.24
N LEU A 278 37.35 -42.84 -39.87
CA LEU A 278 36.25 -42.18 -40.56
C LEU A 278 36.62 -41.83 -42.01
N LYS A 279 35.74 -42.13 -42.97
CA LYS A 279 35.92 -41.71 -44.37
C LYS A 279 35.71 -40.20 -44.50
N LYS A 280 36.66 -39.52 -45.13
CA LYS A 280 36.54 -38.09 -45.47
C LYS A 280 35.33 -37.88 -46.38
N ARG A 281 34.45 -36.94 -46.03
CA ARG A 281 33.30 -36.59 -46.87
C ARG A 281 33.81 -35.90 -48.14
N SER A 282 33.62 -36.52 -49.29
CA SER A 282 33.81 -35.86 -50.60
C SER A 282 32.53 -35.11 -50.99
N SER A 283 32.69 -33.97 -51.66
CA SER A 283 31.58 -33.16 -52.17
C SER A 283 31.00 -33.74 -53.46
N VAL A 284 31.77 -34.58 -54.16
CA VAL A 284 31.43 -35.10 -55.50
C VAL A 284 30.98 -36.57 -55.46
N GLY A 285 31.15 -37.25 -54.31
CA GLY A 285 30.86 -38.67 -54.16
C GLY A 285 31.96 -39.54 -54.75
N ASN A 286 31.59 -40.59 -55.49
CA ASN A 286 32.56 -41.48 -56.14
C ASN A 286 33.03 -40.88 -57.47
N LEU A 287 34.31 -40.53 -57.56
CA LEU A 287 34.95 -39.97 -58.75
C LEU A 287 34.91 -40.91 -59.97
N SER A 288 34.80 -42.23 -59.77
CA SER A 288 34.73 -43.19 -60.88
C SER A 288 33.44 -43.10 -61.69
N LYS A 289 32.40 -42.43 -61.16
CA LYS A 289 31.12 -42.23 -61.84
C LYS A 289 31.13 -41.11 -62.88
N TYR A 290 32.26 -40.42 -63.02
CA TYR A 290 32.42 -39.30 -63.94
C TYR A 290 33.46 -39.63 -65.01
N THR A 291 33.14 -39.28 -66.24
CA THR A 291 34.00 -39.46 -67.41
C THR A 291 34.38 -38.10 -67.99
N PHE A 292 35.67 -37.93 -68.27
CA PHE A 292 36.26 -36.73 -68.90
C PHE A 292 37.68 -37.04 -69.37
N ASN A 293 38.25 -36.15 -70.19
CA ASN A 293 39.63 -36.25 -70.68
C ASN A 293 40.62 -35.93 -69.55
N LYS A 294 41.04 -36.96 -68.81
CA LYS A 294 41.90 -36.82 -67.62
C LYS A 294 43.32 -36.35 -67.97
N GLU A 295 43.90 -36.89 -69.04
CA GLU A 295 45.29 -36.63 -69.43
C GLU A 295 45.46 -35.20 -69.95
N GLU A 296 44.57 -34.79 -70.87
CA GLU A 296 44.53 -33.43 -71.41
C GLU A 296 44.35 -32.39 -70.29
N PHE A 297 43.45 -32.66 -69.34
CA PHE A 297 43.25 -31.81 -68.17
C PHE A 297 44.50 -31.72 -67.28
N LEU A 298 45.18 -32.84 -67.01
CA LEU A 298 46.35 -32.84 -66.13
C LEU A 298 47.56 -32.14 -66.77
N ASN A 299 47.77 -32.30 -68.08
CA ASN A 299 48.84 -31.63 -68.79
C ASN A 299 48.60 -30.11 -68.78
N GLU A 300 47.41 -29.68 -69.18
CA GLU A 300 47.07 -28.26 -69.18
C GLU A 300 47.08 -27.66 -67.76
N LEU A 301 46.66 -28.40 -66.74
CA LEU A 301 46.69 -27.91 -65.35
C LEU A 301 48.13 -27.74 -64.82
N LYS A 302 49.05 -28.64 -65.18
CA LYS A 302 50.48 -28.53 -64.79
C LYS A 302 51.15 -27.35 -65.46
N ASP A 303 50.84 -27.11 -66.73
CA ASP A 303 51.39 -26.00 -67.52
C ASP A 303 50.72 -24.66 -67.19
N HIS A 304 49.53 -24.68 -66.57
CA HIS A 304 48.79 -23.49 -66.24
C HIS A 304 49.47 -22.67 -65.13
N PRO A 305 49.77 -21.38 -65.37
CA PRO A 305 50.43 -20.52 -64.40
C PRO A 305 49.59 -20.34 -63.14
N LYS A 306 50.22 -20.51 -61.97
CA LYS A 306 49.56 -20.40 -60.64
C LYS A 306 48.98 -19.02 -60.37
N THR A 307 49.46 -17.98 -61.07
CA THR A 307 49.01 -16.60 -60.95
C THR A 307 47.67 -16.35 -61.65
N VAL A 308 47.29 -17.16 -62.64
CA VAL A 308 46.06 -16.93 -63.41
C VAL A 308 44.89 -17.68 -62.78
N PRO A 309 43.77 -17.01 -62.48
CA PRO A 309 42.62 -17.63 -61.84
C PRO A 309 41.95 -18.67 -62.76
N ILE A 310 41.69 -19.87 -62.22
CA ILE A 310 41.01 -20.95 -62.93
C ILE A 310 39.50 -20.89 -62.66
N ASN A 311 38.70 -20.80 -63.73
CA ASN A 311 37.26 -21.01 -63.67
C ASN A 311 36.92 -22.49 -63.87
N TRP A 312 36.87 -23.23 -62.76
CA TRP A 312 36.65 -24.68 -62.75
C TRP A 312 35.37 -25.13 -63.46
N ASN A 313 34.31 -24.32 -63.48
CA ASN A 313 33.08 -24.68 -64.19
C ASN A 313 33.24 -24.59 -65.72
N GLU A 314 33.98 -23.60 -66.22
CA GLU A 314 34.29 -23.49 -67.64
C GLU A 314 35.22 -24.61 -68.09
N TRP A 315 36.23 -24.93 -67.28
CA TRP A 315 37.10 -26.08 -67.51
C TRP A 315 36.29 -27.38 -67.53
N SER A 316 35.27 -27.52 -66.68
CA SER A 316 34.40 -28.70 -66.73
C SER A 316 33.62 -28.84 -68.04
N ARG A 317 33.29 -27.72 -68.72
CA ARG A 317 32.72 -27.73 -70.08
C ARG A 317 33.79 -28.06 -71.12
N LYS A 318 34.98 -27.46 -71.01
CA LYS A 318 36.11 -27.68 -71.93
C LYS A 318 36.48 -29.16 -72.01
N TYR A 319 36.68 -29.82 -70.86
CA TYR A 319 37.03 -31.25 -70.80
C TYR A 319 35.82 -32.19 -70.80
N ARG A 320 34.62 -31.67 -71.11
CA ARG A 320 33.38 -32.43 -71.28
C ARG A 320 33.11 -33.41 -70.13
N VAL A 321 33.12 -32.90 -68.89
CA VAL A 321 32.79 -33.72 -67.71
C VAL A 321 31.35 -34.21 -67.81
N LYS A 322 31.17 -35.53 -67.78
CA LYS A 322 29.87 -36.20 -67.85
C LYS A 322 29.65 -37.10 -66.65
N ASN A 323 28.39 -37.20 -66.21
CA ASN A 323 27.96 -38.18 -65.23
C ASN A 323 27.68 -39.56 -65.90
N VAL A 324 27.26 -40.55 -65.12
CA VAL A 324 26.87 -41.89 -65.63
C VAL A 324 25.80 -41.84 -66.72
N GLN A 325 24.95 -40.81 -66.70
CA GLN A 325 23.87 -40.59 -67.68
C GLN A 325 24.35 -39.85 -68.94
N GLY A 326 25.65 -39.51 -69.05
CA GLY A 326 26.22 -38.78 -70.18
C GLY A 326 25.94 -37.28 -70.18
N ILE A 327 25.32 -36.75 -69.12
CA ILE A 327 24.92 -35.34 -68.98
C ILE A 327 25.99 -34.57 -68.21
N GLN A 328 26.20 -33.31 -68.57
CA GLN A 328 27.11 -32.44 -67.83
C GLN A 328 26.57 -32.14 -66.42
N PRO A 329 27.31 -32.48 -65.36
CA PRO A 329 26.85 -32.28 -64.00
C PRO A 329 26.98 -30.80 -63.58
N ALA A 330 26.01 -30.29 -62.83
CA ALA A 330 26.02 -28.92 -62.31
C ALA A 330 27.22 -28.65 -61.37
N ASN A 331 27.75 -29.70 -60.73
CA ASN A 331 28.96 -29.65 -59.89
C ASN A 331 30.24 -30.07 -60.65
N GLY A 332 30.26 -30.00 -62.00
CA GLY A 332 31.40 -30.43 -62.82
C GLY A 332 32.74 -29.78 -62.43
N GLY A 333 32.74 -28.51 -62.04
CA GLY A 333 33.97 -27.86 -61.57
C GLY A 333 34.50 -28.47 -60.26
N GLN A 334 33.63 -28.93 -59.37
CA GLN A 334 34.04 -29.62 -58.15
C GLN A 334 34.66 -31.00 -58.44
N VAL A 335 34.15 -31.70 -59.47
CA VAL A 335 34.70 -32.99 -59.93
C VAL A 335 36.17 -32.82 -60.32
N LEU A 336 36.48 -31.80 -61.13
CA LEU A 336 37.86 -31.53 -61.55
C LEU A 336 38.78 -31.17 -60.37
N ILE A 337 38.29 -30.37 -59.42
CA ILE A 337 39.04 -30.00 -58.21
C ILE A 337 39.37 -31.24 -57.37
N GLU A 338 38.40 -32.12 -57.15
CA GLU A 338 38.62 -33.36 -56.38
C GLU A 338 39.55 -34.32 -57.11
N PHE A 339 39.45 -34.42 -58.44
CA PHE A 339 40.37 -35.23 -59.23
C PHE A 339 41.81 -34.68 -59.17
N ALA A 340 42.02 -33.37 -59.34
CA ALA A 340 43.34 -32.76 -59.20
C ALA A 340 43.96 -33.02 -57.81
N LYS A 341 43.15 -32.91 -56.74
CA LYS A 341 43.58 -33.27 -55.38
C LYS A 341 43.96 -34.74 -55.23
N SER A 342 43.25 -35.65 -55.90
CA SER A 342 43.58 -37.08 -55.91
C SER A 342 44.93 -37.38 -56.59
N GLN A 343 45.35 -36.52 -57.51
CA GLN A 343 46.65 -36.57 -58.20
C GLN A 343 47.75 -35.80 -57.45
N GLY A 344 47.49 -35.35 -56.22
CA GLY A 344 48.46 -34.64 -55.38
C GLY A 344 48.67 -33.17 -55.74
N ILE A 345 47.85 -32.60 -56.64
CA ILE A 345 47.97 -31.18 -57.02
C ILE A 345 47.29 -30.32 -55.94
N ASP A 346 48.04 -29.34 -55.42
CA ASP A 346 47.51 -28.40 -54.46
C ASP A 346 46.67 -27.31 -55.15
N VAL A 347 45.37 -27.60 -55.26
CA VAL A 347 44.37 -26.74 -55.88
C VAL A 347 44.19 -25.41 -55.13
N PHE A 348 44.62 -25.31 -53.86
CA PHE A 348 44.49 -24.06 -53.08
C PHE A 348 45.45 -22.96 -53.54
N ASN A 349 46.49 -23.31 -54.29
CA ASN A 349 47.44 -22.33 -54.85
C ASN A 349 46.87 -21.55 -56.04
N TYR A 350 45.78 -22.04 -56.64
CA TYR A 350 45.06 -21.34 -57.70
C TYR A 350 43.92 -20.51 -57.10
N ASN A 351 43.64 -19.33 -57.65
CA ASN A 351 42.61 -18.40 -57.16
C ASN A 351 42.85 -17.83 -55.75
N THR A 352 44.10 -17.78 -55.27
CA THR A 352 44.46 -17.22 -53.94
C THR A 352 44.11 -15.74 -53.80
N GLU A 353 44.19 -14.97 -54.90
CA GLU A 353 43.87 -13.54 -54.94
C GLU A 353 42.37 -13.24 -54.84
N LYS A 354 41.49 -14.20 -55.19
CA LYS A 354 40.06 -14.13 -54.91
C LYS A 354 39.76 -14.49 -53.44
N ARG A 355 40.49 -13.90 -52.49
CA ARG A 355 39.85 -13.60 -51.20
C ARG A 355 38.71 -12.66 -51.51
N MET A 356 37.50 -13.19 -51.48
CA MET A 356 36.28 -12.42 -51.70
C MET A 356 36.41 -11.07 -51.02
N SER A 357 36.31 -9.97 -51.78
CA SER A 357 36.33 -8.63 -51.19
C SER A 357 35.39 -8.63 -49.98
N GLY A 358 35.77 -7.98 -48.87
CA GLY A 358 34.95 -7.99 -47.66
C GLY A 358 33.47 -7.70 -47.95
N ARG A 359 33.21 -6.85 -48.95
CA ARG A 359 31.89 -6.52 -49.49
C ARG A 359 31.08 -7.73 -49.99
N ASP A 360 31.71 -8.67 -50.68
CA ASP A 360 31.05 -9.84 -51.25
C ASP A 360 30.81 -10.93 -50.20
N TYR A 361 31.74 -11.09 -49.25
CA TYR A 361 31.52 -11.87 -48.03
C TYR A 361 30.31 -11.33 -47.24
N PHE A 362 30.26 -10.03 -46.97
CA PHE A 362 29.13 -9.41 -46.29
C PHE A 362 27.83 -9.54 -47.07
N ARG A 363 27.84 -9.46 -48.41
CA ARG A 363 26.65 -9.72 -49.24
C ARG A 363 26.14 -11.15 -49.10
N ARG A 364 27.02 -12.16 -49.07
CA ARG A 364 26.62 -13.57 -48.86
C ARG A 364 26.07 -13.80 -47.45
N VAL A 365 26.72 -13.25 -46.43
CA VAL A 365 26.22 -13.29 -45.04
C VAL A 365 24.87 -12.58 -44.92
N ARG A 366 24.67 -11.47 -45.64
CA ARG A 366 23.40 -10.74 -45.65
C ARG A 366 22.30 -11.54 -46.33
N ARG A 367 22.57 -12.19 -47.47
CA ARG A 367 21.61 -13.06 -48.17
C ARG A 367 21.25 -14.30 -47.34
N SER A 368 22.23 -14.95 -46.70
CA SER A 368 21.97 -16.09 -45.82
C SER A 368 21.18 -15.68 -44.58
N ARG A 369 21.52 -14.55 -43.94
CA ARG A 369 20.71 -13.96 -42.87
C ARG A 369 19.29 -13.67 -43.34
N HIS A 370 19.11 -13.13 -44.55
CA HIS A 370 17.79 -12.80 -45.05
C HIS A 370 16.89 -14.04 -45.23
N LEU A 371 17.46 -15.16 -45.68
CA LEU A 371 16.77 -16.45 -45.78
C LEU A 371 16.38 -17.01 -44.40
N ILE A 372 17.23 -16.84 -43.39
CA ILE A 372 16.97 -17.29 -42.00
C ILE A 372 15.90 -16.40 -41.33
N THR A 373 15.98 -15.07 -41.51
CA THR A 373 15.06 -14.10 -40.89
C THR A 373 13.64 -14.11 -41.45
N LYS A 374 13.39 -14.74 -42.62
CA LYS A 374 12.02 -14.85 -43.15
C LYS A 374 11.09 -15.70 -42.26
N ARG A 375 11.64 -16.54 -41.37
CA ARG A 375 10.86 -17.42 -40.49
C ARG A 375 10.39 -16.80 -39.18
N LEU A 376 10.89 -15.62 -38.80
CA LEU A 376 10.46 -14.92 -37.58
C LEU A 376 10.18 -13.46 -37.90
N ARG A 377 8.96 -13.17 -38.34
CA ARG A 377 8.44 -11.80 -38.33
C ARG A 377 7.85 -11.54 -36.94
N VAL A 378 8.65 -10.98 -36.04
CA VAL A 378 8.08 -10.34 -34.85
C VAL A 378 7.17 -9.21 -35.36
N PRO A 379 5.86 -9.22 -35.05
CA PRO A 379 4.99 -8.13 -35.45
C PRO A 379 5.46 -6.88 -34.73
N VAL A 380 6.16 -6.00 -35.45
CA VAL A 380 6.58 -4.71 -34.92
C VAL A 380 5.30 -3.94 -34.62
N PRO A 381 5.03 -3.55 -33.36
CA PRO A 381 3.85 -2.77 -33.04
C PRO A 381 3.91 -1.49 -33.87
N LYS A 382 2.93 -1.31 -34.77
CA LYS A 382 2.80 -0.09 -35.58
C LYS A 382 2.76 1.10 -34.61
N SER A 383 3.60 2.10 -34.84
CA SER A 383 3.59 3.33 -34.05
C SER A 383 2.17 3.92 -33.99
N ALA A 384 1.80 4.50 -32.85
CA ALA A 384 0.45 5.05 -32.64
C ALA A 384 0.02 6.01 -33.77
N LYS A 385 0.97 6.76 -34.33
CA LYS A 385 0.80 7.66 -35.48
C LYS A 385 0.30 6.94 -36.75
N LYS A 386 0.75 5.69 -36.99
CA LYS A 386 0.31 4.87 -38.14
C LYS A 386 -1.06 4.23 -37.93
N LYS A 387 -1.41 3.88 -36.68
CA LYS A 387 -2.75 3.39 -36.33
C LYS A 387 -3.81 4.50 -36.45
N LEU A 388 -3.48 5.72 -36.02
CA LEU A 388 -4.32 6.91 -36.21
C LEU A 388 -4.56 7.19 -37.70
N LYS A 389 -3.50 7.23 -38.52
CA LYS A 389 -3.64 7.43 -39.99
C LYS A 389 -4.46 6.34 -40.70
N GLN A 390 -4.53 5.13 -40.16
CA GLN A 390 -5.37 4.07 -40.73
C GLN A 390 -6.84 4.25 -40.35
N LYS A 391 -7.14 4.68 -39.11
CA LYS A 391 -8.52 5.03 -38.71
C LYS A 391 -9.08 6.19 -39.54
N TYR A 392 -8.30 7.25 -39.73
CA TYR A 392 -8.71 8.38 -40.59
C TYR A 392 -8.84 8.03 -42.09
N LYS A 393 -8.36 6.87 -42.53
CA LYS A 393 -8.52 6.38 -43.92
C LYS A 393 -9.71 5.45 -44.09
N THR A 394 -10.31 4.98 -43.00
CA THR A 394 -11.48 4.11 -43.01
C THR A 394 -12.76 4.85 -42.62
N GLU A 395 -12.63 6.09 -42.14
CA GLU A 395 -13.73 6.97 -41.71
C GLU A 395 -14.00 8.12 -42.71
N ASN A 396 -13.27 8.15 -43.84
CA ASN A 396 -13.56 8.90 -45.06
C ASN A 396 -13.57 7.91 -46.22
#